data_AF-A0A7K3RU98-F1
#
_entry.id   AF-A0A7K3RU98-F1
#
_cell.length_a   1.000
_cell.length_b   1.000
_cell.length_c   1.000
_cell.angle_alpha   90.00
_cell.angle_beta   90.00
_cell.angle_gamma   90.00
#
_symmetry.space_group_name_H-M   'P 1'
#
loop_
_entity.id
_entity.type
_entity.pdbx_description
1 polymer ?
#
loop_
_entity_poly.entity_id
_entity_poly.type
_entity_poly.pdbx_seq_one_letter_code
_entity_poly.pdbx_strand_id
1 'polypeptide(L)'
;RVPLAVVTLGAEGAYAVDGRTGTAAAVPAIEVEALDPTGAGDVFVAGFVTGTLADWPLADRLAFAGLTAALSVQEFGGSLSAPGWAEIAAWWQLIRTCDRQDPAALERYAFLDDLLPTTARAWP
;
A
#
# COMPACT_ATOMS: atom_id res chain seq x y z
N ARG A 1 19.33 8.46 -18.09
CA ARG A 1 18.90 7.13 -17.56
C ARG A 1 18.16 7.39 -16.26
N VAL A 2 16.93 6.90 -16.10
CA VAL A 2 16.16 7.04 -14.86
C VAL A 2 16.57 5.90 -13.92
N PRO A 3 16.96 6.18 -12.66
CA PRO A 3 17.43 5.14 -11.76
C PRO A 3 16.30 4.27 -11.19
N LEU A 4 15.13 4.84 -10.95
CA LEU A 4 13.95 4.15 -10.43
C LEU A 4 12.72 4.74 -11.11
N ALA A 5 11.89 3.89 -11.69
CA ALA A 5 10.62 4.27 -12.30
C ALA A 5 9.49 3.50 -11.61
N VAL A 6 8.42 4.21 -11.27
CA VAL A 6 7.19 3.64 -10.69
C VAL A 6 6.02 4.14 -11.51
N VAL A 7 5.11 3.24 -11.87
CA VAL A 7 3.94 3.53 -12.70
C VAL A 7 2.71 2.95 -12.00
N THR A 8 1.74 3.80 -11.70
CA THR A 8 0.41 3.37 -11.24
C THR A 8 -0.43 2.96 -12.46
N LEU A 9 -1.11 1.82 -12.36
CA LEU A 9 -1.91 1.21 -13.42
C LEU A 9 -3.42 1.25 -13.08
N GLY A 10 -3.84 2.16 -12.20
CA GLY A 10 -5.23 2.26 -11.76
C GLY A 10 -5.70 0.96 -11.08
N ALA A 11 -6.75 0.35 -11.62
CA ALA A 11 -7.31 -0.90 -11.10
C ALA A 11 -6.37 -2.12 -11.25
N GLU A 12 -5.33 -2.03 -12.07
CA GLU A 12 -4.32 -3.10 -12.20
C GLU A 12 -3.20 -3.00 -11.15
N GLY A 13 -3.20 -1.95 -10.32
CA GLY A 13 -2.24 -1.75 -9.24
C GLY A 13 -1.06 -0.88 -9.66
N ALA A 14 0.17 -1.37 -9.46
CA ALA A 14 1.37 -0.61 -9.78
C ALA A 14 2.55 -1.50 -10.19
N TYR A 15 3.47 -0.91 -10.95
CA TYR A 15 4.70 -1.53 -11.41
C TYR A 15 5.90 -0.64 -11.15
N ALA A 16 7.02 -1.21 -10.72
CA ALA A 16 8.26 -0.48 -10.46
C ALA A 16 9.48 -1.21 -11.02
N VAL A 17 10.46 -0.44 -11.49
CA VAL A 17 11.78 -0.93 -11.96
C VAL A 17 12.88 -0.08 -11.35
N ASP A 18 13.79 -0.73 -10.62
CA ASP A 18 15.05 -0.14 -10.17
C ASP A 18 16.17 -0.52 -11.14
N GLY A 19 16.62 0.46 -11.92
CA GLY A 19 17.68 0.30 -12.92
C GLY A 19 19.09 0.23 -12.34
N ARG A 20 19.28 0.47 -11.03
CA ARG A 20 20.57 0.31 -10.33
C ARG A 20 20.79 -1.14 -9.92
N THR A 21 19.75 -1.81 -9.43
CA THR A 21 19.79 -3.20 -8.96
C THR A 21 19.34 -4.20 -10.02
N GLY A 22 18.56 -3.76 -11.02
CA GLY A 22 17.90 -4.63 -12.00
C GLY A 22 16.62 -5.29 -11.48
N THR A 23 16.15 -4.93 -10.28
CA THR A 23 14.92 -5.49 -9.71
C THR A 23 13.67 -4.82 -10.27
N ALA A 24 12.62 -5.60 -10.46
CA ALA A 24 11.28 -5.13 -10.80
C ALA A 24 10.26 -5.70 -9.82
N ALA A 25 9.17 -4.97 -9.60
CA ALA A 25 8.05 -5.41 -8.77
C ALA A 25 6.73 -5.01 -9.42
N ALA A 26 5.74 -5.90 -9.32
CA ALA A 26 4.35 -5.64 -9.67
C ALA A 26 3.50 -5.95 -8.44
N VAL A 27 2.58 -5.06 -8.09
CA VAL A 27 1.62 -5.29 -7.00
C VAL A 27 0.22 -4.97 -7.53
N PRO A 28 -0.76 -5.89 -7.39
CA PRO A 28 -2.13 -5.64 -7.80
C PRO A 28 -2.76 -4.51 -6.96
N ALA A 29 -3.82 -3.89 -7.48
CA ALA A 29 -4.58 -2.92 -6.71
C ALA A 29 -5.30 -3.62 -5.54
N ILE A 30 -5.40 -2.93 -4.41
CA ILE A 30 -6.32 -3.34 -3.35
C ILE A 30 -7.71 -2.85 -3.74
N GLU A 31 -8.65 -3.79 -3.87
CA GLU A 31 -10.04 -3.46 -4.17
C GLU A 31 -10.70 -2.80 -2.96
N VAL A 32 -11.23 -1.60 -3.18
CA VAL A 32 -11.90 -0.77 -2.18
C VAL A 32 -13.09 -0.05 -2.83
N GLU A 33 -14.11 0.26 -2.05
CA GLU A 33 -15.16 1.17 -2.49
C GLU A 33 -14.63 2.60 -2.45
N ALA A 34 -14.25 3.13 -3.62
CA ALA A 34 -13.69 4.47 -3.72
C ALA A 34 -14.78 5.54 -3.62
N LEU A 35 -14.62 6.44 -2.65
CA LEU A 35 -15.51 7.57 -2.38
C LEU A 35 -14.99 8.87 -2.99
N ASP A 36 -13.69 9.17 -2.81
CA ASP A 36 -13.02 10.36 -3.35
C ASP A 36 -11.58 10.00 -3.78
N PRO A 37 -11.28 9.94 -5.09
CA PRO A 37 -9.94 9.61 -5.58
C PRO A 37 -8.94 10.77 -5.48
N THR A 38 -9.38 11.95 -5.04
CA THR A 38 -8.53 13.13 -4.92
C THR A 38 -7.36 12.84 -3.98
N GLY A 39 -6.14 13.23 -4.34
CA GLY A 39 -4.95 13.07 -3.49
C GLY A 39 -4.39 11.65 -3.37
N ALA A 40 -5.04 10.62 -3.92
CA ALA A 40 -4.56 9.23 -3.86
C ALA A 40 -3.13 9.07 -4.43
N GLY A 41 -2.79 9.82 -5.47
CA GLY A 41 -1.43 9.85 -6.04
C GLY A 41 -0.39 10.43 -5.07
N ASP A 42 -0.74 11.48 -4.33
CA ASP A 42 0.17 12.07 -3.33
C ASP A 42 0.38 11.11 -2.16
N VAL A 43 -0.69 10.44 -1.71
CA VAL A 43 -0.63 9.41 -0.65
C VAL A 43 0.16 8.18 -1.11
N PHE A 44 0.02 7.77 -2.36
CA PHE A 44 0.82 6.72 -2.97
C PHE A 44 2.31 7.06 -2.93
N VAL A 45 2.67 8.28 -3.38
CA VAL A 45 4.07 8.74 -3.38
C VAL A 45 4.60 8.82 -1.94
N ALA A 46 3.81 9.32 -0.99
CA ALA A 46 4.20 9.38 0.42
C ALA A 46 4.44 7.98 1.01
N GLY A 47 3.58 7.00 0.71
CA GLY A 47 3.78 5.60 1.11
C GLY A 47 5.06 5.00 0.50
N PHE A 48 5.31 5.25 -0.79
CA PHE A 48 6.50 4.76 -1.47
C PHE A 48 7.80 5.37 -0.88
N VAL A 49 7.79 6.68 -0.59
CA VAL A 49 8.90 7.38 0.06
C VAL A 49 9.13 6.83 1.47
N THR A 50 8.06 6.55 2.22
CA THR A 50 8.15 5.95 3.57
C THR A 50 8.90 4.62 3.52
N GLY A 51 8.49 3.69 2.65
CA GLY A 51 9.20 2.41 2.51
C GLY A 51 10.62 2.55 1.97
N THR A 52 10.89 3.58 1.15
CA THR A 52 12.24 3.88 0.68
C THR A 52 13.16 4.34 1.82
N LEU A 53 12.67 5.21 2.70
CA LEU A 53 13.42 5.70 3.86
C LEU A 53 13.63 4.61 4.93
N ALA A 54 12.71 3.66 5.03
CA ALA A 54 12.81 2.49 5.90
C ALA A 54 13.65 1.34 5.30
N ASP A 55 14.24 1.54 4.13
CA ASP A 55 15.06 0.57 3.39
C ASP A 55 14.37 -0.78 3.10
N TRP A 56 13.05 -0.75 2.85
CA TRP A 56 12.30 -1.97 2.53
C TRP A 56 12.64 -2.53 1.15
N PRO A 57 12.40 -3.82 0.86
CA PRO A 57 12.43 -4.35 -0.50
C PRO A 57 11.51 -3.58 -1.46
N LEU A 58 11.86 -3.49 -2.75
CA LEU A 58 11.09 -2.72 -3.74
C LEU A 58 9.61 -3.12 -3.80
N ALA A 59 9.32 -4.42 -3.68
CA ALA A 59 7.96 -4.94 -3.66
C ALA A 59 7.15 -4.42 -2.46
N ASP A 60 7.76 -4.34 -1.28
CA ASP A 60 7.09 -3.91 -0.06
C ASP A 60 6.86 -2.39 -0.06
N ARG A 61 7.81 -1.62 -0.61
CA ARG A 61 7.60 -0.17 -0.89
C ARG A 61 6.38 0.04 -1.78
N LEU A 62 6.27 -0.75 -2.85
CA LEU A 62 5.20 -0.65 -3.83
C LEU A 62 3.86 -1.09 -3.24
N ALA A 63 3.87 -2.17 -2.46
CA ALA A 63 2.69 -2.68 -1.77
C ALA A 63 2.17 -1.69 -0.73
N PHE A 64 3.05 -1.12 0.08
CA PHE A 64 2.68 -0.12 1.06
C PHE A 64 2.11 1.15 0.42
N ALA A 65 2.71 1.64 -0.67
CA ALA A 65 2.19 2.76 -1.45
C ALA A 65 0.78 2.51 -2.00
N GLY A 66 0.55 1.31 -2.55
CA GLY A 66 -0.77 0.90 -3.02
C GLY A 66 -1.79 0.82 -1.90
N LEU A 67 -1.40 0.30 -0.74
CA LEU A 67 -2.26 0.22 0.45
C LEU A 67 -2.65 1.60 0.96
N THR A 68 -1.69 2.50 1.15
CA THR A 68 -2.00 3.83 1.69
C THR A 68 -2.93 4.61 0.76
N ALA A 69 -2.71 4.49 -0.55
CA ALA A 69 -3.59 5.11 -1.55
C ALA A 69 -4.99 4.49 -1.58
N ALA A 70 -5.10 3.16 -1.49
CA ALA A 70 -6.40 2.48 -1.46
C ALA A 70 -7.20 2.81 -0.19
N LEU A 71 -6.54 2.98 0.95
CA LEU A 71 -7.21 3.42 2.16
C LEU A 71 -7.64 4.90 2.08
N SER A 72 -6.84 5.77 1.47
CA SER A 72 -7.17 7.20 1.41
C SER A 72 -8.39 7.53 0.56
N VAL A 73 -8.69 6.71 -0.46
CA VAL A 73 -9.85 6.97 -1.33
C VAL A 73 -11.19 6.60 -0.71
N GLN A 74 -11.19 5.93 0.44
CA GLN A 74 -12.42 5.55 1.16
C GLN A 74 -12.99 6.68 2.01
N GLU A 75 -12.29 7.80 2.15
CA GLU A 75 -12.73 8.99 2.88
C GLU A 75 -12.62 10.26 2.03
N PHE A 76 -13.46 11.26 2.31
CA PHE A 76 -13.32 12.59 1.71
C PHE A 76 -12.13 13.33 2.32
N GLY A 77 -11.32 13.99 1.50
CA GLY A 77 -10.28 14.87 2.06
C GLY A 77 -8.99 15.04 1.26
N GLY A 78 -8.86 14.45 0.08
CA GLY A 78 -7.62 14.60 -0.68
C GLY A 78 -6.42 13.95 0.05
N SER A 79 -5.31 14.67 0.21
CA SER A 79 -4.17 14.16 0.98
C SER A 79 -4.40 14.08 2.49
N LEU A 80 -5.45 14.74 3.02
CA LEU A 80 -5.80 14.67 4.44
C LEU A 80 -6.45 13.33 4.84
N SER A 81 -6.90 12.53 3.86
CA SER A 81 -7.42 11.18 4.10
C SER A 81 -6.32 10.12 4.10
N ALA A 82 -5.03 10.50 4.07
CA ALA A 82 -3.94 9.55 4.21
C ALA A 82 -4.10 8.74 5.51
N PRO A 83 -4.03 7.39 5.46
CA PRO A 83 -4.21 6.59 6.65
C PRO A 83 -3.04 6.76 7.61
N GLY A 84 -3.32 6.68 8.91
CA GLY A 84 -2.31 6.47 9.92
C GLY A 84 -2.03 4.98 10.16
N TRP A 85 -1.20 4.71 11.18
CA TRP A 85 -0.83 3.33 11.54
C TRP A 85 -2.00 2.54 12.12
N ALA A 86 -2.93 3.17 12.83
CA ALA A 86 -4.09 2.48 13.39
C ALA A 86 -4.98 1.95 12.26
N GLU A 87 -5.14 2.75 11.23
CA GLU A 87 -5.94 2.49 10.05
C GLU A 87 -5.35 1.33 9.22
N ILE A 88 -4.05 1.38 8.96
CA ILE A 88 -3.30 0.29 8.32
C ILE A 88 -3.41 -1.01 9.14
N ALA A 89 -3.28 -0.91 10.45
CA ALA A 89 -3.30 -2.08 11.32
C ALA A 89 -4.67 -2.75 11.36
N ALA A 90 -5.72 -1.95 11.36
CA ALA A 90 -7.07 -2.44 11.40
C ALA A 90 -7.48 -3.08 10.06
N TRP A 91 -7.05 -2.53 8.92
CA TRP A 91 -7.14 -3.19 7.61
C TRP A 91 -6.41 -4.55 7.60
N TRP A 92 -5.19 -4.61 8.15
CA TRP A 92 -4.41 -5.85 8.16
C TRP A 92 -5.05 -6.95 9.02
N GLN A 93 -5.66 -6.58 10.16
CA GLN A 93 -6.42 -7.53 10.98
C GLN A 93 -7.66 -8.04 10.23
N LEU A 94 -8.40 -7.14 9.58
CA LEU A 94 -9.60 -7.49 8.82
C LEU A 94 -9.28 -8.49 7.70
N ILE A 95 -8.32 -8.16 6.83
CA ILE A 95 -8.05 -8.96 5.63
C ILE A 95 -7.58 -10.38 5.96
N ARG A 96 -6.90 -10.56 7.10
CA ARG A 96 -6.48 -11.89 7.61
C ARG A 96 -7.62 -12.76 8.10
N THR A 97 -8.77 -12.17 8.45
CA THR A 97 -9.96 -12.90 8.91
C THR A 97 -10.92 -13.25 7.76
N CYS A 98 -10.67 -12.76 6.55
CA CYS A 98 -11.52 -13.00 5.40
C CYS A 98 -11.21 -14.35 4.74
N ASP A 99 -12.15 -15.30 4.81
CA ASP A 99 -12.01 -16.68 4.28
C ASP A 99 -11.79 -16.77 2.75
N ARG A 100 -12.02 -15.67 2.01
CA ARG A 100 -11.98 -15.63 0.53
C ARG A 100 -10.75 -14.95 -0.06
N GLN A 101 -9.74 -14.61 0.76
CA GLN A 101 -8.58 -13.88 0.26
C GLN A 101 -7.60 -14.79 -0.47
N ASP A 102 -7.00 -14.23 -1.52
CA ASP A 102 -5.88 -14.89 -2.21
C ASP A 102 -4.68 -14.98 -1.25
N PRO A 103 -4.20 -16.18 -0.91
CA PRO A 103 -3.04 -16.36 -0.04
C PRO A 103 -1.80 -15.61 -0.53
N ALA A 104 -1.62 -15.46 -1.86
CA ALA A 104 -0.50 -14.72 -2.42
C ALA A 104 -0.60 -13.21 -2.15
N ALA A 105 -1.82 -12.67 -2.08
CA ALA A 105 -2.05 -11.29 -1.67
C ALA A 105 -1.73 -11.11 -0.18
N LEU A 106 -2.15 -12.04 0.69
CA LEU A 106 -1.81 -12.00 2.12
C LEU A 106 -0.29 -12.07 2.35
N GLU A 107 0.41 -12.97 1.65
CA GLU A 107 1.87 -13.06 1.71
C GLU A 107 2.54 -11.74 1.29
N ARG A 108 1.94 -11.00 0.35
CA ARG A 108 2.52 -9.73 -0.09
C ARG A 108 2.59 -8.67 1.01
N TYR A 109 1.63 -8.69 1.92
CA TYR A 109 1.52 -7.74 3.02
C TYR A 109 2.01 -8.28 4.37
N ALA A 110 2.57 -9.50 4.40
CA ALA A 110 3.08 -10.12 5.64
C ALA A 110 4.17 -9.30 6.34
N PHE A 111 4.92 -8.45 5.62
CA PHE A 111 5.89 -7.54 6.22
C PHE A 111 5.27 -6.55 7.23
N LEU A 112 3.95 -6.35 7.19
CA LEU A 112 3.22 -5.54 8.16
C LEU A 112 3.22 -6.17 9.57
N ASP A 113 3.41 -7.49 9.70
CA ASP A 113 3.50 -8.14 11.01
C ASP A 113 4.70 -7.63 11.83
N ASP A 114 5.77 -7.22 11.17
CA ASP A 114 6.96 -6.65 11.82
C ASP A 114 6.78 -5.16 12.20
N LEU A 115 5.79 -4.49 11.60
CA LEU A 115 5.56 -3.05 11.75
C LEU A 115 4.42 -2.72 12.71
N LEU A 116 3.41 -3.58 12.76
CA LEU A 116 2.17 -3.30 13.46
C LEU A 116 2.17 -3.92 14.86
N PRO A 117 1.77 -3.16 15.89
CA PRO A 117 1.56 -3.74 17.21
C PRO A 117 0.44 -4.79 17.16
N THR A 118 0.58 -5.88 17.92
CA THR A 118 -0.37 -7.01 17.95
C THR A 118 -1.79 -6.58 18.37
N THR A 119 -1.94 -5.40 18.96
CA THR A 119 -3.24 -4.81 19.34
C THR A 119 -3.48 -3.53 18.54
N ALA A 120 -4.25 -3.64 17.46
CA ALA A 120 -4.81 -2.51 16.74
C ALA A 120 -6.23 -2.22 17.24
N ARG A 121 -6.60 -0.94 17.34
CA ARG A 121 -8.00 -0.52 17.56
C ARG A 121 -8.82 -0.89 16.32
N ALA A 122 -10.06 -1.35 16.50
CA ALA A 122 -10.92 -1.79 15.38
C ALA A 122 -11.14 -0.67 14.34
N TRP A 123 -11.09 -1.05 13.06
CA TRP A 123 -11.40 -0.22 11.88
C TRP A 123 -12.90 0.07 11.86
N PRO A 124 -13.34 1.30 11.54
CA PRO A 124 -14.76 1.56 11.29
C PRO A 124 -15.30 0.76 10.10
#